data_AF-A0A5D0MSV0-F1
#
_entry.id   AF-A0A5D0MSV0-F1
#
_cell.length_a   1.000
_cell.length_b   1.000
_cell.length_c   1.000
_cell.angle_alpha   90.00
_cell.angle_beta   90.00
_cell.angle_gamma   90.00
#
_symmetry.space_group_name_H-M   'P 1'
#
loop_
_entity.id
_entity.type
_entity.pdbx_description
1 polymer ?
#
loop_
_entity_poly.entity_id
_entity_poly.type
_entity_poly.pdbx_seq_one_letter_code
_entity_poly.pdbx_strand_id
1 'polypeptide(L)'
;MEPKWMAVFPNMNWYEADFEKNGKAVDITLLKSDEKLKGKITAENDETKVIRVALEDGRQIDLADFNVIDDFFENNHINFKNRKGLHREIRRYIDFSIS
;
A
#
# COMPACT_ATOMS: atom_id res chain seq x y z
N MET A 1 6.96 -11.50 12.30
CA MET A 1 6.26 -11.78 11.04
C MET A 1 6.98 -11.00 9.96
N GLU A 2 7.16 -11.58 8.77
CA GLU A 2 7.71 -10.81 7.65
C GLU A 2 6.69 -9.74 7.19
N PRO A 3 7.14 -8.56 6.77
CA PRO A 3 6.27 -7.52 6.21
C PRO A 3 5.40 -8.07 5.09
N LYS A 4 4.09 -7.86 5.16
CA LYS A 4 3.18 -8.22 4.08
C LYS A 4 2.76 -6.97 3.34
N TRP A 5 3.51 -6.61 2.32
CA TRP A 5 3.22 -5.42 1.56
C TRP A 5 2.05 -5.62 0.61
N MET A 6 1.25 -4.57 0.47
CA MET A 6 0.13 -4.53 -0.45
C MET A 6 0.28 -3.33 -1.39
N ALA A 7 0.14 -3.59 -2.69
CA ALA A 7 -0.04 -2.54 -3.70
C ALA A 7 -1.53 -2.19 -3.81
N VAL A 8 -1.89 -0.99 -3.37
CA VAL A 8 -3.25 -0.45 -3.37
C VAL A 8 -3.43 0.49 -4.57
N PHE A 9 -4.38 0.15 -5.43
CA PHE A 9 -4.69 0.87 -6.66
C PHE A 9 -5.80 1.91 -6.44
N PRO A 10 -5.89 2.95 -7.30
CA PRO A 10 -6.93 3.98 -7.20
C PRO A 10 -8.36 3.45 -7.30
N ASN A 11 -8.56 2.32 -7.96
CA ASN A 11 -9.85 1.64 -8.06
C ASN A 11 -10.22 0.84 -6.78
N MET A 12 -9.46 1.01 -5.68
CA MET A 12 -9.63 0.32 -4.40
C MET A 12 -9.41 -1.19 -4.45
N ASN A 13 -8.77 -1.70 -5.51
CA ASN A 13 -8.22 -3.06 -5.50
C ASN A 13 -6.83 -3.03 -4.87
N TRP A 14 -6.47 -4.13 -4.22
CA TRP A 14 -5.13 -4.31 -3.68
C TRP A 14 -4.66 -5.73 -3.91
N TYR A 15 -3.35 -5.87 -4.03
CA TYR A 15 -2.68 -7.13 -4.27
C TYR A 15 -1.48 -7.21 -3.35
N GLU A 16 -1.19 -8.41 -2.85
CA GLU A 16 0.07 -8.67 -2.16
C GLU A 16 1.21 -8.40 -3.13
N ALA A 17 2.20 -7.66 -2.66
CA ALA A 17 3.29 -7.17 -3.48
C ALA A 17 4.61 -7.31 -2.73
N ASP A 18 5.67 -7.46 -3.50
CA ASP A 18 7.03 -7.27 -3.04
C ASP A 18 7.64 -6.10 -3.80
N PHE A 19 8.68 -5.46 -3.26
CA PHE A 19 9.34 -4.38 -3.98
C PHE A 19 10.80 -4.19 -3.61
N GLU A 20 11.56 -3.72 -4.59
CA GLU A 20 12.95 -3.31 -4.43
C GLU A 20 13.07 -1.80 -4.63
N LYS A 21 13.69 -1.11 -3.66
CA LYS A 21 13.92 0.33 -3.70
C LYS A 21 15.37 0.62 -4.11
N ASN A 22 15.53 1.37 -5.19
CA ASN A 22 16.81 1.86 -5.70
C ASN A 22 16.83 3.41 -5.67
N GLY A 23 17.08 3.98 -4.49
CA GLY A 23 16.96 5.41 -4.26
C GLY A 23 15.49 5.85 -4.30
N LYS A 24 15.10 6.64 -5.32
CA LYS A 24 13.69 7.01 -5.57
C LYS A 24 12.99 6.09 -6.57
N ALA A 25 13.73 5.27 -7.32
CA ALA A 25 13.13 4.28 -8.21
C ALA A 25 12.66 3.08 -7.39
N VAL A 26 11.56 2.47 -7.81
CA VAL A 26 11.02 1.28 -7.18
C VAL A 26 10.54 0.30 -8.25
N ASP A 27 10.95 -0.96 -8.11
CA ASP A 27 10.48 -2.10 -8.88
C ASP A 27 9.54 -2.91 -7.99
N ILE A 28 8.28 -3.06 -8.39
CA ILE A 28 7.20 -3.68 -7.61
C ILE A 28 6.77 -4.96 -8.31
N THR A 29 6.66 -6.06 -7.59
CA THR A 29 6.20 -7.35 -8.10
C THR A 29 4.88 -7.71 -7.43
N LEU A 30 3.81 -7.87 -8.21
CA LEU A 30 2.51 -8.34 -7.71
C LEU A 30 2.52 -9.86 -7.60
N LEU A 31 2.52 -10.40 -6.39
CA LEU A 31 2.81 -11.82 -6.14
C LEU A 31 1.79 -12.78 -6.76
N LYS A 32 0.54 -12.35 -6.93
CA LYS A 32 -0.52 -13.21 -7.49
C LYS A 32 -0.43 -13.35 -9.03
N SER A 33 0.07 -12.33 -9.72
CA SER A 33 0.15 -12.29 -11.18
C SER A 33 1.58 -12.36 -11.73
N ASP A 34 2.59 -12.29 -10.86
CA ASP A 34 4.01 -12.09 -11.20
C ASP A 34 4.23 -10.85 -12.11
N GLU A 35 3.29 -9.91 -12.04
CA GLU A 35 3.33 -8.68 -12.82
C GLU A 35 4.31 -7.70 -12.18
N LYS A 36 5.24 -7.19 -12.98
CA LYS A 36 6.23 -6.21 -12.53
C LYS A 36 5.84 -4.81 -12.96
N LEU A 37 5.78 -3.91 -11.98
CA LEU A 37 5.49 -2.49 -12.16
C LEU A 37 6.71 -1.68 -11.78
N LYS A 38 6.99 -0.64 -12.56
CA LYS A 38 8.09 0.28 -12.28
C LYS A 38 7.55 1.66 -12.02
N GLY A 39 8.20 2.34 -11.09
CA GLY A 39 7.80 3.70 -10.74
C GLY A 39 8.82 4.43 -9.91
N LYS A 40 8.38 5.59 -9.43
CA LYS A 40 9.16 6.47 -8.59
C LYS A 40 8.38 6.82 -7.33
N ILE A 41 9.05 6.77 -6.20
CA ILE A 41 8.52 7.20 -4.91
C ILE A 41 8.30 8.72 -4.95
N THR A 42 7.06 9.12 -4.71
CA THR A 42 6.65 10.54 -4.65
C THR A 42 6.41 11.01 -3.21
N ALA A 43 6.06 10.11 -2.31
CA ALA A 43 5.93 10.37 -0.87
C ALA A 43 6.18 9.07 -0.10
N GLU A 44 6.73 9.16 1.12
CA GLU A 44 6.91 8.01 2.00
C GLU A 44 6.75 8.43 3.47
N ASN A 45 6.18 7.52 4.27
CA ASN A 45 6.11 7.63 5.71
C ASN A 45 6.61 6.32 6.33
N ASP A 46 7.77 6.40 6.97
CA ASP A 46 8.47 5.27 7.58
C ASP A 46 7.80 4.73 8.85
N GLU A 47 7.05 5.58 9.56
CA GLU A 47 6.33 5.23 10.79
C GLU A 47 5.12 4.37 10.48
N THR A 48 4.30 4.82 9.51
CA THR A 48 3.09 4.10 9.09
C THR A 48 3.36 3.06 8.00
N LYS A 49 4.60 2.92 7.53
CA LYS A 49 5.01 2.03 6.44
C LYS A 49 4.13 2.19 5.18
N VAL A 50 3.95 3.44 4.75
CA VAL A 50 3.20 3.79 3.53
C VAL A 50 4.11 4.50 2.54
N ILE A 51 4.08 4.05 1.27
CA ILE A 51 4.90 4.61 0.19
C ILE A 51 3.99 4.90 -1.00
N ARG A 52 3.98 6.14 -1.48
CA ARG A 52 3.27 6.53 -2.71
C ARG A 52 4.20 6.46 -3.90
N VAL A 53 3.74 5.79 -4.96
CA VAL A 53 4.52 5.52 -6.16
C VAL A 53 3.78 6.05 -7.39
N ALA A 54 4.45 6.89 -8.17
CA ALA A 54 4.03 7.22 -9.53
C ALA A 54 4.64 6.19 -10.49
N LEU A 55 3.79 5.42 -11.15
CA LEU A 55 4.18 4.41 -12.14
C LEU A 55 4.55 5.08 -13.47
N GLU A 56 5.36 4.38 -14.27
CA GLU A 56 5.79 4.86 -15.59
C GLU A 56 4.64 5.08 -16.58
N ASP A 57 3.52 4.38 -16.42
CA ASP A 57 2.32 4.52 -17.24
C ASP A 57 1.40 5.69 -16.83
N GLY A 58 1.85 6.50 -15.87
CA GLY A 58 1.12 7.67 -15.37
C GLY A 58 0.09 7.36 -14.27
N ARG A 59 -0.09 6.09 -13.89
CA ARG A 59 -0.91 5.74 -12.72
C ARG A 59 -0.16 6.05 -11.43
N GLN A 60 -0.91 6.25 -10.36
CA GLN A 60 -0.38 6.34 -9.01
C GLN A 60 -0.91 5.17 -8.19
N ILE A 61 -0.05 4.52 -7.43
CA ILE A 61 -0.41 3.47 -6.48
C ILE A 61 0.23 3.75 -5.12
N ASP A 62 -0.26 3.09 -4.09
CA ASP A 62 0.30 3.18 -2.75
C ASP A 62 0.72 1.77 -2.30
N LEU A 63 1.94 1.64 -1.79
CA LEU A 63 2.41 0.44 -1.10
C LEU A 63 2.21 0.63 0.40
N ALA A 64 1.63 -0.35 1.07
CA ALA A 64 1.44 -0.30 2.51
C ALA A 64 1.68 -1.68 3.16
N ASP A 65 2.29 -1.70 4.34
CA ASP A 65 2.45 -2.92 5.13
C ASP A 65 1.12 -3.29 5.80
N PHE A 66 0.57 -4.45 5.44
CA PHE A 66 -0.68 -4.95 5.98
C PHE A 66 -0.63 -5.15 7.49
N ASN A 67 0.50 -5.62 8.04
CA ASN A 67 0.59 -5.89 9.47
C ASN A 67 0.48 -4.57 10.27
N VAL A 68 1.11 -3.50 9.78
CA VAL A 68 1.04 -2.18 10.43
C VAL A 68 -0.38 -1.59 10.36
N ILE A 69 -1.07 -1.81 9.23
CA ILE A 69 -2.47 -1.41 9.08
C ILE A 69 -3.37 -2.21 10.03
N ASP A 70 -3.19 -3.52 10.10
CA ASP A 70 -3.99 -4.42 10.93
C ASP A 70 -3.81 -4.07 12.41
N ASP A 71 -2.57 -3.91 12.87
CA ASP A 71 -2.24 -3.45 14.21
C ASP A 71 -2.89 -2.08 14.53
N PHE A 72 -2.87 -1.14 13.58
CA PHE A 72 -3.53 0.15 13.75
C PHE A 72 -5.04 0.00 13.92
N PHE A 73 -5.68 -0.86 13.13
CA PHE A 73 -7.12 -1.10 13.20
C PHE A 73 -7.53 -1.79 14.50
N GLU A 74 -6.77 -2.79 14.96
CA GLU A 74 -7.01 -3.45 16.23
C GLU A 74 -6.89 -2.48 17.41
N ASN A 75 -5.80 -1.71 17.46
CA ASN A 75 -5.53 -0.74 18.53
C ASN A 75 -6.55 0.40 18.60
N ASN A 76 -7.18 0.74 17.48
CA ASN A 76 -8.20 1.80 17.40
C ASN A 76 -9.63 1.24 17.40
N HIS A 77 -9.83 -0.06 17.66
CA HIS A 77 -11.13 -0.73 17.69
C HIS A 77 -11.96 -0.52 16.41
N ILE A 78 -11.30 -0.44 15.25
CA ILE A 78 -11.96 -0.20 13.97
C ILE A 78 -12.55 -1.52 13.47
N ASN A 79 -13.89 -1.63 13.54
CA ASN A 79 -14.63 -2.82 13.11
C ASN A 79 -15.27 -2.64 11.73
N PHE A 80 -14.96 -3.54 10.80
CA PHE A 80 -15.52 -3.52 9.45
C PHE A 80 -16.67 -4.52 9.33
N LYS A 81 -17.84 -4.05 8.88
CA LYS A 81 -19.03 -4.91 8.68
C LYS A 81 -18.97 -5.73 7.38
N ASN A 82 -18.13 -5.34 6.41
CA ASN A 82 -17.98 -5.99 5.10
C ASN A 82 -16.67 -5.57 4.39
N ARG A 83 -16.33 -6.25 3.29
CA ARG A 83 -15.12 -5.98 2.47
C ARG A 83 -15.04 -4.53 1.95
N LYS A 84 -16.18 -3.92 1.57
CA LYS A 84 -16.21 -2.52 1.12
C LYS A 84 -15.80 -1.56 2.24
N GLY A 85 -16.22 -1.84 3.47
CA GLY A 85 -15.80 -1.11 4.67
C GLY A 85 -14.29 -1.19 4.87
N LEU A 86 -13.73 -2.40 4.81
CA LEU A 86 -12.27 -2.61 4.92
C LEU A 86 -11.49 -1.78 3.88
N HIS A 87 -11.88 -1.85 2.61
CA HIS A 87 -11.17 -1.13 1.53
C HIS A 87 -11.16 0.39 1.76
N ARG A 88 -12.28 0.93 2.25
CA ARG A 88 -12.41 2.35 2.56
C ARG A 88 -11.49 2.78 3.71
N GLU A 89 -11.41 1.98 4.76
CA GLU A 89 -10.56 2.30 5.91
C GLU A 89 -9.07 2.15 5.58
N ILE A 90 -8.68 1.15 4.78
CA ILE A 90 -7.30 1.05 4.25
C ILE A 90 -6.95 2.31 3.46
N ARG A 91 -7.85 2.78 2.58
CA ARG A 91 -7.61 4.01 1.83
C ARG A 91 -7.45 5.23 2.73
N ARG A 92 -8.31 5.36 3.74
CA ARG A 92 -8.25 6.45 4.73
C ARG A 92 -6.96 6.45 5.52
N TYR A 93 -6.51 5.27 5.95
CA TYR A 93 -5.22 5.09 6.62
C TYR A 93 -4.08 5.61 5.74
N ILE A 94 -4.01 5.14 4.50
CA ILE A 94 -3.00 5.57 3.53
C ILE A 94 -3.06 7.09 3.32
N ASP A 95 -4.24 7.65 3.06
CA ASP A 95 -4.36 9.09 2.82
C ASP A 95 -3.92 9.90 4.04
N PHE A 96 -4.25 9.46 5.26
CA PHE A 96 -3.78 10.09 6.49
C PHE A 96 -2.25 10.02 6.65
N SER A 97 -1.64 8.87 6.32
CA SER A 97 -0.20 8.62 6.48
C SER A 97 0.69 9.51 5.62
N ILE A 98 0.23 9.93 4.44
CA ILE A 98 1.04 10.64 3.43
C ILE A 98 0.37 11.93 2.94
N SER A 99 -0.53 12.49 3.77
CA SER A 99 -1.07 13.85 3.61
C SER A 99 -0.08 14.94 3.99
#